data_AF-A0A7C5FCI4-F1
#
_entry.id   AF-A0A7C5FCI4-F1
#
_cell.length_a   1.000
_cell.length_b   1.000
_cell.length_c   1.000
_cell.angle_alpha   90.00
_cell.angle_beta   90.00
_cell.angle_gamma   90.00
#
_symmetry.space_group_name_H-M   'P 1'
#
loop_
_entity.id
_entity.type
_entity.pdbx_description
1 polymer ?
#
loop_
_entity_poly.entity_id
_entity_poly.type
_entity_poly.pdbx_seq_one_letter_code
_entity_poly.pdbx_strand_id
1 'polypeptide(L)'
;MIEEHSPEATPESTPQPETIDPVQEIEEGKAAAILAYVPFMCFVPLVKMKHNRFAIQHGKQGLVLFLIEIIALIFLLPKISDLFWGFVIIASLTVAVTGILYAVQGRSCKIPFIGDLADKLKI
;
A
#
# COMPACT_ATOMS: atom_id res chain seq x y z
N MET A 1 7.81 -66.12 13.94
CA MET A 1 7.24 -65.23 12.90
C MET A 1 7.07 -63.88 13.56
N ILE A 2 7.73 -62.88 12.99
CA ILE A 2 7.79 -61.50 13.46
C ILE A 2 6.58 -60.81 12.83
N GLU A 3 5.67 -60.25 13.63
CA GLU A 3 4.74 -59.23 13.14
C GLU A 3 5.17 -57.91 13.75
N GLU A 4 5.82 -57.08 12.94
CA GLU A 4 6.10 -55.68 13.26
C GLU A 4 4.76 -54.93 13.38
N HIS A 5 4.49 -54.44 14.58
CA HIS A 5 3.47 -53.44 14.81
C HIS A 5 3.99 -52.10 14.27
N SER A 6 3.61 -51.79 13.02
CA SER A 6 3.83 -50.49 12.39
C SER A 6 3.11 -49.40 13.19
N PRO A 7 3.79 -48.34 13.67
CA PRO A 7 3.11 -47.20 14.26
C PRO A 7 2.36 -46.46 13.15
N GLU A 8 1.04 -46.46 13.27
CA GLU A 8 0.11 -45.74 12.41
C GLU A 8 0.55 -44.28 12.29
N ALA A 9 0.99 -43.90 11.09
CA ALA A 9 1.35 -42.52 10.77
C ALA A 9 0.11 -41.65 10.98
N THR A 10 0.19 -40.79 12.00
CA THR A 10 -0.70 -39.65 12.19
C THR A 10 -0.83 -38.93 10.85
N PRO A 11 -2.04 -38.54 10.38
CA PRO A 11 -2.16 -37.81 9.13
C PRO A 11 -1.40 -36.51 9.31
N GLU A 12 -0.26 -36.46 8.64
CA GLU A 12 0.69 -35.37 8.62
C GLU A 12 -0.07 -34.12 8.20
N SER A 13 -0.25 -33.20 9.15
CA SER A 13 -0.74 -31.84 8.91
C SER A 13 0.22 -31.17 7.94
N THR A 14 -0.02 -31.37 6.65
CA THR A 14 0.59 -30.60 5.57
C THR A 14 0.47 -29.13 5.95
N PRO A 15 1.56 -28.34 6.00
CA PRO A 15 1.46 -26.91 6.22
C PRO A 15 0.61 -26.34 5.09
N GLN A 16 -0.66 -26.06 5.39
CA GLN A 16 -1.53 -25.30 4.51
C GLN A 16 -0.81 -23.96 4.27
N PRO A 17 -0.70 -23.48 3.02
CA PRO A 17 -0.15 -22.15 2.78
C PRO A 17 -0.94 -21.18 3.66
N GLU A 18 -0.24 -20.44 4.53
CA GLU A 18 -0.82 -19.43 5.42
C GLU A 18 -1.66 -18.47 4.58
N THR A 19 -2.95 -18.76 4.50
CA THR A 19 -3.93 -17.89 3.87
C THR A 19 -4.26 -16.88 4.95
N ILE A 20 -3.49 -15.79 4.98
CA ILE A 20 -3.77 -14.68 5.89
C ILE A 20 -5.22 -14.26 5.66
N ASP A 21 -6.01 -14.25 6.74
CA ASP A 21 -7.40 -13.82 6.70
C ASP A 21 -7.44 -12.38 6.16
N PRO A 22 -8.11 -12.13 5.03
CA PRO A 22 -8.17 -10.80 4.43
C PRO A 22 -8.67 -9.72 5.39
N VAL A 23 -9.55 -10.07 6.33
CA VAL A 23 -10.05 -9.12 7.33
C VAL A 23 -8.93 -8.72 8.29
N GLN A 24 -8.17 -9.69 8.78
CA GLN A 24 -7.04 -9.44 9.69
C GLN A 24 -5.92 -8.65 8.99
N GLU A 25 -5.61 -8.98 7.73
CA GLU A 25 -4.62 -8.24 6.93
C GLU A 25 -5.02 -6.77 6.79
N ILE A 26 -6.29 -6.49 6.50
CA ILE A 26 -6.78 -5.10 6.38
C ILE A 26 -6.71 -4.38 7.73
N GLU A 27 -7.15 -5.01 8.83
CA GLU A 27 -7.13 -4.39 10.15
C GLU A 27 -5.72 -4.04 10.62
N GLU A 28 -4.77 -4.96 10.46
CA GLU A 28 -3.36 -4.75 10.79
C GLU A 28 -2.75 -3.63 9.93
N GLY A 29 -3.07 -3.61 8.63
CA GLY A 29 -2.51 -2.68 7.66
C GLY A 29 -3.12 -1.28 7.66
N LYS A 30 -4.30 -1.10 8.29
CA LYS A 30 -5.14 0.10 8.14
C LYS A 30 -4.43 1.41 8.52
N ALA A 31 -3.79 1.44 9.67
CA ALA A 31 -3.10 2.65 10.14
C ALA A 31 -1.96 3.04 9.20
N ALA A 32 -1.16 2.08 8.74
CA ALA A 32 -0.08 2.32 7.80
C ALA A 32 -0.58 2.73 6.41
N ALA A 33 -1.71 2.17 5.97
CA ALA A 33 -2.37 2.54 4.72
C ALA A 33 -2.89 3.98 4.73
N ILE A 34 -3.47 4.45 5.85
CA ILE A 34 -3.88 5.85 6.02
C ILE A 34 -2.65 6.76 6.00
N LEU A 35 -1.60 6.38 6.74
CA LEU A 35 -0.35 7.11 6.83
C LEU A 35 0.36 7.23 5.47
N ALA A 36 0.09 6.30 4.55
CA ALA A 36 0.65 6.29 3.21
C ALA A 36 0.42 7.60 2.45
N TYR A 37 -0.69 8.27 2.69
CA TYR A 37 -1.11 9.48 1.99
C TYR A 37 -0.64 10.78 2.66
N VAL A 38 0.09 10.67 3.76
CA VAL A 38 0.79 11.81 4.35
C VAL A 38 2.16 11.92 3.67
N PRO A 39 2.53 13.10 3.11
CA PRO A 39 3.82 13.31 2.47
C PRO A 39 4.97 12.88 3.38
N PHE A 40 6.03 12.30 2.80
CA PHE A 40 7.16 11.65 3.50
C PHE A 40 6.80 10.41 4.33
N MET A 41 5.59 10.31 4.88
CA MET A 41 5.16 9.16 5.68
C MET A 41 4.75 7.95 4.84
N CYS A 42 4.61 8.12 3.52
CA CYS A 42 4.41 7.04 2.53
C CYS A 42 5.44 5.90 2.61
N PHE A 43 6.63 6.13 3.16
CA PHE A 43 7.65 5.10 3.34
C PHE A 43 7.34 4.13 4.49
N VAL A 44 6.49 4.50 5.45
CA VAL A 44 6.15 3.64 6.60
C VAL A 44 5.57 2.30 6.14
N PRO A 45 4.47 2.24 5.36
CA PRO A 45 3.97 0.97 4.85
C PRO A 45 5.01 0.23 3.99
N LEU A 46 5.77 0.94 3.15
CA LEU A 46 6.77 0.35 2.24
C LEU A 46 7.94 -0.34 2.95
N VAL A 47 8.35 0.17 4.12
CA VAL A 47 9.51 -0.35 4.85
C VAL A 47 9.09 -1.29 5.98
N LYS A 48 8.01 -0.95 6.69
CA LYS A 48 7.60 -1.63 7.94
C LYS A 48 6.51 -2.67 7.75
N MET A 49 5.73 -2.61 6.67
CA MET A 49 4.56 -3.48 6.45
C MET A 49 4.72 -4.34 5.19
N LYS A 50 5.93 -4.84 4.90
CA LYS A 50 6.24 -5.60 3.67
C LYS A 50 5.44 -6.88 3.50
N HIS A 51 4.97 -7.46 4.61
CA HIS A 51 4.12 -8.65 4.64
C HIS A 51 2.64 -8.33 4.38
N ASN A 52 2.24 -7.06 4.49
CA ASN A 52 0.85 -6.62 4.39
C ASN A 52 0.58 -5.97 3.04
N ARG A 53 -0.10 -6.70 2.16
CA ARG A 53 -0.34 -6.27 0.77
C ARG A 53 -1.25 -5.05 0.72
N PHE A 54 -2.22 -4.95 1.61
CA PHE A 54 -3.11 -3.79 1.74
C PHE A 54 -2.31 -2.51 2.03
N ALA A 55 -1.47 -2.52 3.07
CA ALA A 55 -0.63 -1.40 3.44
C ALA A 55 0.36 -1.04 2.32
N ILE A 56 0.99 -2.03 1.68
CA ILE A 56 1.95 -1.80 0.58
C ILE A 56 1.29 -1.16 -0.63
N GLN A 57 0.08 -1.57 -0.99
CA GLN A 57 -0.65 -0.98 -2.12
C GLN A 57 -0.92 0.51 -1.89
N HIS A 58 -1.43 0.88 -0.72
CA HIS A 58 -1.61 2.28 -0.34
C HIS A 58 -0.26 3.03 -0.26
N GLY A 59 0.78 2.38 0.27
CA GLY A 59 2.15 2.88 0.29
C GLY A 59 2.71 3.28 -1.08
N LYS A 60 2.54 2.41 -2.09
CA LYS A 60 3.00 2.68 -3.46
C LYS A 60 2.25 3.86 -4.09
N GLN A 61 0.94 3.94 -3.87
CA GLN A 61 0.13 5.08 -4.34
C GLN A 61 0.54 6.39 -3.67
N GLY A 62 0.74 6.37 -2.35
CA GLY A 62 1.23 7.48 -1.57
C GLY A 62 2.62 7.96 -2.03
N LEU A 63 3.51 7.02 -2.39
CA LEU A 63 4.82 7.36 -2.94
C LEU A 63 4.73 8.07 -4.29
N VAL A 64 3.88 7.58 -5.21
CA VAL A 64 3.66 8.25 -6.50
C VAL A 64 3.12 9.67 -6.28
N LEU A 65 2.15 9.82 -5.37
CA LEU A 65 1.58 11.13 -5.02
C LEU A 65 2.65 12.08 -4.46
N PHE A 66 3.47 11.59 -3.55
CA PHE A 66 4.56 12.35 -2.95
C PHE A 66 5.60 12.81 -3.99
N LEU A 67 5.92 11.97 -4.98
CA LEU A 67 6.82 12.35 -6.06
C LEU A 67 6.23 13.47 -6.95
N ILE A 68 4.92 13.41 -7.23
CA ILE A 68 4.21 14.46 -7.97
C ILE A 68 4.25 15.78 -7.18
N GLU A 69 4.04 15.74 -5.86
CA GLU A 69 4.11 16.91 -4.99
C GLU A 69 5.51 17.54 -4.96
N ILE A 70 6.57 16.73 -4.88
CA ILE A 70 7.96 17.23 -4.96
C ILE A 70 8.20 17.97 -6.27
N ILE A 71 7.79 17.38 -7.40
CA ILE A 71 7.95 18.01 -8.71
C ILE A 71 7.19 19.34 -8.75
N ALA A 72 5.94 19.36 -8.28
CA ALA A 72 5.13 20.56 -8.25
C ALA A 72 5.75 21.67 -7.39
N LEU A 73 6.29 21.34 -6.22
CA LEU A 73 6.97 22.29 -5.34
C LEU A 73 8.24 22.88 -5.99
N ILE A 74 9.04 22.06 -6.67
CA ILE A 74 10.27 22.52 -7.35
C ILE A 74 9.96 23.57 -8.41
N PHE A 75 8.86 23.43 -9.16
CA PHE A 75 8.48 24.39 -10.19
C PHE A 75 7.65 25.58 -9.69
N LEU A 76 6.97 25.43 -8.54
CA LEU A 76 6.24 26.51 -7.88
C LEU A 76 7.19 27.55 -7.25
N LEU A 77 8.30 27.12 -6.64
CA LEU A 77 9.28 28.02 -6.00
C LEU A 77 9.89 29.09 -6.94
N PRO A 78 10.35 28.78 -8.17
CA PRO A 78 10.86 29.77 -9.12
C PRO A 78 9.75 30.55 -9.85
N LYS A 79 8.48 30.37 -9.47
CA LYS A 79 7.29 30.95 -10.09
C LYS A 79 7.08 30.61 -11.56
N ILE A 80 7.55 29.45 -11.99
CA ILE A 80 7.40 28.97 -13.36
C ILE A 80 6.00 28.37 -13.48
N SER A 81 5.00 29.19 -13.81
CA SER A 81 3.59 28.78 -13.94
C SER A 81 2.89 28.46 -12.60
N ASP A 82 2.87 29.44 -11.68
CA ASP A 82 2.28 29.31 -10.34
C ASP A 82 0.86 28.75 -10.32
N LEU A 83 0.02 29.17 -11.28
CA LEU A 83 -1.37 28.74 -11.34
C LEU A 83 -1.51 27.24 -11.64
N PHE A 84 -0.69 26.73 -12.56
CA PHE A 84 -0.73 25.32 -12.94
C PHE A 84 -0.20 24.43 -11.81
N TRP A 85 0.97 24.76 -11.24
CA TRP A 85 1.55 23.95 -10.17
C TRP A 85 0.77 24.05 -8.86
N GLY A 86 0.18 25.20 -8.55
CA GLY A 86 -0.79 25.33 -7.45
C GLY A 86 -2.00 24.43 -7.65
N PHE A 87 -2.54 24.34 -8.86
CA PHE A 87 -3.62 23.41 -9.20
C PHE A 87 -3.19 21.94 -9.02
N VAL A 88 -1.98 21.58 -9.44
CA VAL A 88 -1.44 20.22 -9.23
C VAL A 88 -1.38 19.86 -7.75
N ILE A 89 -0.93 20.76 -6.88
CA ILE A 89 -0.92 20.52 -5.43
C ILE A 89 -2.34 20.30 -4.87
N ILE A 90 -3.31 21.12 -5.29
CA ILE A 90 -4.72 20.97 -4.85
C ILE A 90 -5.30 19.64 -5.34
N ALA A 91 -5.00 19.26 -6.59
CA ALA A 91 -5.42 17.98 -7.14
C ALA A 91 -4.79 16.81 -6.36
N SER A 92 -3.49 16.88 -6.05
CA SER A 92 -2.80 15.88 -5.23
C SER A 92 -3.43 15.75 -3.84
N LEU A 93 -3.79 16.85 -3.19
CA LEU A 93 -4.47 16.82 -1.89
C LEU A 93 -5.84 16.11 -1.97
N THR A 94 -6.58 16.34 -3.06
CA THR A 94 -7.88 15.67 -3.29
C THR A 94 -7.70 14.16 -3.45
N VAL A 95 -6.65 13.74 -4.17
CA VAL A 95 -6.27 12.34 -4.33
C VAL A 95 -5.84 11.72 -2.99
N ALA A 96 -5.05 12.43 -2.18
CA ALA A 96 -4.63 11.98 -0.84
C ALA A 96 -5.85 11.69 0.05
N VAL A 97 -6.79 12.64 0.12
CA VAL A 97 -8.02 12.49 0.90
C VAL A 97 -8.84 11.29 0.41
N THR A 98 -8.98 11.15 -0.91
CA THR A 98 -9.70 10.01 -1.50
C THR A 98 -9.04 8.68 -1.14
N GLY A 99 -7.71 8.62 -1.19
CA GLY A 99 -6.93 7.47 -0.78
C GLY A 99 -7.13 7.10 0.70
N ILE A 100 -7.14 8.09 1.58
CA ILE A 100 -7.42 7.92 3.01
C ILE A 100 -8.84 7.36 3.22
N LEU A 101 -9.85 7.90 2.51
CA LEU A 101 -11.22 7.40 2.60
C LEU A 101 -11.32 5.92 2.21
N TYR A 102 -10.61 5.50 1.17
CA TYR A 102 -10.54 4.09 0.77
C TYR A 102 -9.79 3.23 1.80
N ALA A 103 -8.69 3.72 2.36
CA ALA A 103 -7.96 3.03 3.41
C ALA A 103 -8.81 2.80 4.66
N VAL A 104 -9.56 3.82 5.10
CA VAL A 104 -10.50 3.73 6.23
C VAL A 104 -11.59 2.69 5.97
N GLN A 105 -12.09 2.61 4.73
CA GLN A 105 -13.09 1.62 4.31
C GLN A 105 -12.51 0.22 4.10
N GLY A 106 -11.20 0.01 4.25
CA GLY A 106 -10.55 -1.28 4.01
C GLY A 106 -10.55 -1.68 2.53
N ARG A 107 -10.61 -0.71 1.60
CA ARG A 107 -10.66 -0.97 0.17
C ARG A 107 -9.35 -0.59 -0.50
N SER A 108 -8.72 -1.55 -1.18
CA SER A 108 -7.60 -1.29 -2.09
C SER A 108 -8.10 -0.77 -3.44
N CYS A 109 -8.45 0.51 -3.54
CA CYS A 109 -8.84 1.08 -4.84
C CYS A 109 -7.60 1.56 -5.59
N LYS A 110 -7.38 1.06 -6.81
CA LYS A 110 -6.41 1.65 -7.74
C LYS A 110 -7.01 2.95 -8.25
N ILE A 111 -6.47 4.09 -7.83
CA ILE A 111 -6.84 5.37 -8.43
C ILE A 111 -6.40 5.33 -9.90
N PRO A 112 -7.29 5.50 -10.89
CA PRO A 112 -6.91 5.48 -12.30
C PRO A 112 -5.78 6.48 -12.55
N PHE A 113 -4.84 6.14 -13.44
CA PHE A 113 -3.54 6.82 -13.67
C PHE A 113 -2.45 6.62 -12.60
N ILE A 114 -2.76 6.63 -11.30
CA ILE A 114 -1.76 6.43 -10.23
C ILE A 114 -1.54 4.93 -9.94
N GLY A 115 -2.61 4.13 -9.99
CA GLY A 115 -2.55 2.68 -9.79
C GLY A 115 -1.73 1.96 -10.86
N ASP A 116 -1.88 2.36 -12.12
CA ASP A 116 -1.11 1.77 -13.23
C ASP A 116 0.38 2.12 -13.17
N LEU A 117 0.73 3.31 -12.64
CA LEU A 117 2.10 3.72 -12.38
C LEU A 117 2.68 2.96 -11.17
N ALA A 118 1.88 2.81 -10.11
CA ALA A 118 2.22 2.05 -8.91
C ALA A 118 2.47 0.56 -9.21
N ASP A 119 1.71 -0.04 -10.12
CA ASP A 119 1.89 -1.45 -10.53
C ASP A 119 3.23 -1.67 -11.27
N LYS A 120 3.79 -0.65 -11.92
CA LYS A 120 5.09 -0.73 -12.60
C LYS A 120 6.29 -0.64 -11.65
N LEU A 121 6.08 -0.24 -10.39
CA LEU A 121 7.12 -0.19 -9.37
C LEU A 121 7.38 -1.60 -8.79
N LYS A 122 8.48 -2.22 -9.27
CA LYS A 122 9.06 -3.45 -8.70
C LYS A 122 9.83 -3.11 -7.41
N ILE A 123 9.09 -3.05 -6.32
CA ILE A 123 9.56 -2.90 -4.94
C ILE A 123 8.73 -3.79 -4.03
#